data_AF-A0A938BEX9-F1
#
_entry.id   AF-A0A938BEX9-F1
#
_cell.length_a   1.000
_cell.length_b   1.000
_cell.length_c   1.000
_cell.angle_alpha   90.00
_cell.angle_beta   90.00
_cell.angle_gamma   90.00
#
_symmetry.space_group_name_H-M   'P 1'
#
loop_
_entity.id
_entity.type
_entity.pdbx_description
1 polymer ?
#
loop_
_entity_poly.entity_id
_entity_poly.type
_entity_poly.pdbx_seq_one_letter_code
_entity_poly.pdbx_strand_id
1 'polypeptide(L)'
;MDIKLLVTYDPAHTSACKQSAANAISAVGASPTFLKSKYNGIFLIDVAKPKEVVKKLKKLYEKDKDIFGRTHRYIPVDMWVTSKVSD
;
A
#
# COMPACT_ATOMS: atom_id res chain seq x y z
N MET A 1 -16.33 -2.38 -0.63
CA MET A 1 -15.09 -2.43 0.16
C MET A 1 -14.59 -1.02 0.34
N ASP A 2 -14.26 -0.60 1.56
CA ASP A 2 -13.69 0.74 1.84
C ASP A 2 -12.15 0.68 1.85
N ILE A 3 -11.57 0.03 0.84
CA ILE A 3 -10.11 -0.06 0.70
C ILE A 3 -9.65 1.17 -0.07
N LYS A 4 -8.72 1.91 0.52
CA LYS A 4 -8.28 3.21 0.01
C LYS A 4 -6.91 3.15 -0.69
N LEU A 5 -6.09 2.16 -0.37
CA LEU A 5 -4.75 1.99 -0.93
C LEU A 5 -4.44 0.50 -1.18
N LEU A 6 -3.94 0.18 -2.37
CA LEU A 6 -3.38 -1.12 -2.71
C LEU A 6 -1.86 -1.04 -2.73
N VAL A 7 -1.20 -2.04 -2.14
CA VAL A 7 0.27 -2.14 -2.20
C VAL A 7 0.68 -3.51 -2.69
N THR A 8 1.37 -3.57 -3.83
CA THR A 8 1.93 -4.84 -4.32
C THR A 8 3.19 -5.20 -3.53
N TYR A 9 3.41 -6.49 -3.28
CA TYR A 9 4.59 -6.96 -2.57
C TYR A 9 5.03 -8.35 -3.07
N ASP A 10 6.25 -8.75 -2.72
CA ASP A 10 6.78 -10.08 -3.01
C ASP A 10 6.18 -11.13 -2.05
N PRO A 11 5.35 -12.08 -2.54
CA PRO A 11 4.70 -13.09 -1.71
C PRO A 11 5.67 -13.91 -0.84
N ALA A 12 6.90 -14.14 -1.32
CA ALA A 12 7.90 -14.93 -0.60
C ALA A 12 8.36 -14.28 0.71
N HIS A 13 8.07 -12.98 0.91
CA HIS A 13 8.59 -12.19 2.01
C HIS A 13 7.53 -11.30 2.66
N THR A 14 6.32 -11.83 2.78
CA THR A 14 5.12 -11.13 3.27
C THR A 14 5.37 -10.29 4.54
N SER A 15 5.95 -10.88 5.60
CA SER A 15 6.14 -10.18 6.88
C SER A 15 7.09 -8.98 6.76
N ALA A 16 8.21 -9.15 6.06
CA ALA A 16 9.20 -8.09 5.85
C ALA A 16 8.62 -6.96 4.97
N CYS A 17 7.89 -7.31 3.92
CA CYS A 17 7.19 -6.34 3.07
C CYS A 17 6.13 -5.57 3.85
N LYS A 18 5.35 -6.24 4.71
CA LYS A 18 4.33 -5.58 5.54
C LYS A 18 4.95 -4.56 6.48
N GLN A 19 6.06 -4.92 7.14
CA GLN A 19 6.77 -4.02 8.03
C GLN A 19 7.36 -2.82 7.28
N SER A 20 8.00 -3.05 6.13
CA SER A 20 8.55 -1.98 5.29
C SER A 20 7.46 -1.03 4.79
N ALA A 21 6.33 -1.56 4.30
CA ALA A 21 5.18 -0.73 3.90
C ALA A 21 4.61 0.08 5.07
N ALA A 22 4.49 -0.52 6.26
CA ALA A 22 4.03 0.18 7.45
C ALA A 22 4.98 1.33 7.85
N ASN A 23 6.29 1.09 7.83
CA ASN A 23 7.30 2.09 8.14
C ASN A 23 7.27 3.25 7.13
N ALA A 24 7.20 2.96 5.83
CA ALA A 24 7.15 3.99 4.80
C ALA A 24 5.89 4.87 4.93
N ILE A 25 4.72 4.27 5.18
CA ILE A 25 3.47 5.01 5.36
C ILE A 25 3.49 5.84 6.66
N SER A 26 4.08 5.30 7.73
CA SER A 26 4.22 6.01 9.01
C SER A 26 5.19 7.20 8.90
N ALA A 27 6.28 7.05 8.14
CA ALA A 27 7.26 8.11 7.89
C ALA A 27 6.67 9.34 7.17
N VAL A 28 5.55 9.18 6.45
CA VAL A 28 4.83 10.29 5.81
C VAL A 28 3.69 10.85 6.67
N GLY A 29 3.61 10.41 7.94
CA GLY A 29 2.65 10.87 8.94
C GLY A 29 1.24 10.29 8.75
N ALA A 30 1.14 9.09 8.18
CA ALA A 30 -0.14 8.39 8.01
C ALA A 30 -0.16 7.09 8.82
N SER A 31 -1.34 6.69 9.29
CA SER A 31 -1.54 5.47 10.07
C SER A 31 -2.20 4.40 9.21
N PRO A 32 -1.45 3.38 8.73
CA PRO A 32 -2.02 2.33 7.89
C PRO A 32 -2.76 1.28 8.73
N THR A 33 -3.94 0.87 8.27
CA THR A 33 -4.62 -0.34 8.76
C THR A 33 -4.64 -1.39 7.67
N PHE A 34 -3.95 -2.51 7.89
CA PHE A 34 -3.88 -3.61 6.93
C PHE A 34 -5.11 -4.50 7.03
N LEU A 35 -5.88 -4.56 5.95
CA LEU A 35 -7.06 -5.39 5.81
C LEU A 35 -6.69 -6.78 5.25
N LYS A 36 -7.53 -7.78 5.52
CA LYS A 36 -7.33 -9.14 5.01
C LYS A 36 -7.51 -9.16 3.49
N SER A 37 -6.45 -9.53 2.76
CA SER A 37 -6.51 -9.80 1.33
C SER A 37 -6.92 -11.25 1.07
N LYS A 38 -7.69 -11.48 0.01
CA LYS A 38 -7.94 -12.83 -0.55
C LYS A 38 -6.80 -13.30 -1.47
N TYR A 39 -5.96 -12.37 -1.94
CA TYR A 39 -4.91 -12.63 -2.92
C TYR A 39 -3.53 -12.37 -2.31
N ASN A 40 -2.61 -13.30 -2.56
CA ASN A 40 -1.20 -13.11 -2.22
C ASN A 40 -0.55 -12.05 -3.12
N GLY A 41 0.43 -11.32 -2.60
CA GLY A 41 1.16 -10.28 -3.33
C GLY A 41 0.47 -8.92 -3.38
N ILE A 42 -0.69 -8.77 -2.73
CA ILE A 42 -1.39 -7.49 -2.58
C ILE A 42 -1.76 -7.26 -1.11
N PHE A 43 -1.32 -6.13 -0.56
CA PHE A 43 -1.85 -5.59 0.69
C PHE A 43 -3.01 -4.64 0.38
N LEU A 44 -4.10 -4.83 1.12
CA LEU A 44 -5.24 -3.92 1.16
C LEU A 44 -5.05 -3.03 2.38
N ILE A 45 -4.92 -1.72 2.18
CA ILE A 45 -4.61 -0.78 3.25
C ILE A 45 -5.71 0.27 3.32
N ASP A 46 -6.29 0.44 4.51
CA ASP A 46 -7.08 1.61 4.83
C ASP A 46 -6.18 2.71 5.38
N VAL A 47 -6.33 3.91 4.82
CA VAL A 47 -5.53 5.09 5.16
C VAL A 47 -6.30 6.36 4.78
N ALA A 48 -6.19 7.39 5.61
CA ALA A 48 -6.75 8.70 5.30
C ALA A 48 -6.03 9.33 4.08
N LYS A 49 -6.81 9.86 3.14
CA LYS A 49 -6.31 10.62 1.98
C LYS A 49 -5.23 9.89 1.17
N PRO A 50 -5.54 8.73 0.56
CA PRO A 50 -4.54 7.86 -0.08
C PRO A 50 -3.70 8.56 -1.17
N LYS A 51 -4.28 9.49 -1.94
CA LYS A 51 -3.54 10.28 -2.94
C LYS A 51 -2.46 11.15 -2.32
N GLU A 52 -2.75 11.79 -1.19
CA GLU A 52 -1.77 12.63 -0.49
C GLU A 52 -0.65 11.78 0.09
N VAL A 53 -0.98 10.61 0.65
CA VAL A 53 0.00 9.63 1.14
C VAL A 53 0.94 9.22 0.02
N VAL A 54 0.43 8.82 -1.15
CA VAL A 54 1.27 8.41 -2.30
C VAL A 54 2.14 9.56 -2.80
N LYS A 55 1.63 10.79 -2.84
CA LYS A 55 2.44 11.98 -3.18
C LYS A 55 3.58 12.20 -2.19
N LYS A 56 3.34 12.04 -0.88
CA LYS A 56 4.38 12.15 0.14
C LYS A 56 5.38 11.00 0.06
N LEU A 57 4.93 9.77 -0.21
CA LEU A 57 5.80 8.61 -0.41
C LEU A 57 6.73 8.83 -1.60
N LYS A 58 6.24 9.41 -2.70
CA LYS A 58 7.10 9.78 -3.84
C LYS A 58 8.20 10.75 -3.42
N LYS A 59 7.86 11.80 -2.67
CA LYS A 59 8.85 12.77 -2.15
C LYS A 59 9.83 12.12 -1.17
N LEU A 60 9.37 11.15 -0.38
CA LEU A 60 10.24 10.38 0.53
C LEU A 60 11.21 9.51 -0.26
N TYR A 61 10.73 8.83 -1.30
CA TYR A 61 11.55 8.01 -2.20
C TYR A 61 12.65 8.82 -2.90
N GLU A 62 12.37 10.06 -3.28
CA GLU A 62 13.36 10.97 -3.87
C GLU A 62 14.48 11.36 -2.88
N LYS A 63 14.22 11.29 -1.57
CA LYS A 63 15.19 11.62 -0.51
C LYS A 63 15.94 10.41 0.01
N ASP A 64 15.21 9.33 0.26
CA ASP A 64 15.71 8.10 0.87
C ASP A 64 14.96 6.90 0.27
N LYS A 65 15.68 6.16 -0.58
CA LYS A 65 15.14 4.99 -1.27
C LYS A 65 15.15 3.74 -0.39
N ASP A 66 16.03 3.68 0.60
CA ASP A 66 16.28 2.46 1.38
C ASP A 66 15.13 2.18 2.35
N ILE A 67 14.41 3.22 2.78
CA ILE A 67 13.16 3.11 3.56
C ILE A 67 12.15 2.14 2.93
N PHE A 68 12.12 2.07 1.60
CA PHE A 68 11.14 1.24 0.89
C PHE A 68 11.52 -0.24 0.88
N GLY A 69 12.78 -0.58 1.20
CA GLY A 69 13.33 -1.93 1.41
C GLY A 69 13.28 -2.90 0.21
N ARG A 70 12.10 -3.02 -0.41
CA ARG A 70 11.75 -3.87 -1.54
C ARG A 70 10.88 -3.09 -2.52
N THR A 71 10.77 -3.60 -3.74
CA THR A 71 9.94 -2.98 -4.77
C THR A 71 8.46 -3.12 -4.42
N HIS A 72 7.84 -2.00 -4.02
CA HIS A 72 6.42 -1.89 -3.77
C HIS A 72 5.79 -0.95 -4.79
N ARG A 73 4.57 -1.25 -5.26
CA ARG A 73 3.74 -0.28 -5.99
C ARG A 73 2.62 0.18 -5.07
N TYR A 74 2.51 1.48 -4.85
CA TYR A 74 1.46 2.11 -4.04
C TYR A 74 0.41 2.70 -4.97
N ILE A 75 -0.80 2.14 -4.95
CA ILE A 75 -1.87 2.48 -5.88
C ILE A 75 -3.05 3.03 -5.06
N PRO A 76 -3.30 4.35 -5.07
CA PRO A 76 -4.46 4.90 -4.40
C PRO A 76 -5.73 4.50 -5.16
N VAL A 77 -6.76 4.08 -4.43
CA VAL A 77 -8.04 3.69 -5.03
C VAL A 77 -9.03 4.84 -4.87
N ASP A 78 -9.56 5.30 -6.01
CA ASP A 78 -10.55 6.38 -6.04
C ASP A 78 -11.98 5.84 -5.91
N MET A 79 -12.28 4.79 -6.68
CA MET A 79 -13.58 4.15 -6.67
C MET A 79 -13.42 2.67 -7.01
N TRP A 80 -14.18 1.83 -6.31
CA TRP A 80 -14.34 0.42 -6.68
C TRP A 80 -15.50 0.29 -7.65
N VAL A 81 -15.30 -0.50 -8.69
CA VAL A 81 -16.34 -0.83 -9.67
C VAL A 81 -16.74 -2.30 -9.52
N THR A 82 -18.01 -2.59 -9.72
CA THR A 82 -18.52 -3.97 -9.70
C THR A 82 -18.25 -4.63 -11.04
N SER A 83 -17.79 -5.89 -11.00
CA SER A 83 -17.70 -6.75 -12.18
C SER A 83 -18.93 -7.64 -12.23
N LYS A 84 -19.46 -7.87 -13.43
CA LYS A 84 -20.47 -8.91 -13.71
C LYS A 84 -19.85 -10.24 -14.14
N VAL A 85 -18.53 -10.26 -14.33
CA VAL A 85 -17.79 -11.50 -14.62
C VAL A 85 -17.67 -12.27 -13.32
N SER A 86 -18.11 -13.53 -13.33
CA SER A 86 -17.96 -14.44 -12.20
C SER A 86 -16.51 -14.82 -11.96
N ASP A 87 -16.16 -15.09 -10.70
CA ASP A 87 -14.86 -15.63 -10.28
C ASP A 87 -14.59 -17.03 -10.87
#